data_AF-A0A7S3HTD0-F1
#
_entry.id   AF-A0A7S3HTD0-F1
#
_cell.length_a   1.000
_cell.length_b   1.000
_cell.length_c   1.000
_cell.angle_alpha   90.00
_cell.angle_beta   90.00
_cell.angle_gamma   90.00
#
_symmetry.space_group_name_H-M   'P 1'
#
loop_
_entity.id
_entity.type
_entity.pdbx_description
1 polymer ?
#
loop_
_entity_poly.entity_id
_entity_poly.type
_entity_poly.pdbx_seq_one_letter_code
_entity_poly.pdbx_strand_id
1 'polypeptide(L)'
;VNLVEPSTVPRFWSAFDGFCKWVLPSKKVCSVTWSGPHQGRDAHIERYRNSPVMHSGLPDHCKPAVFENGKRIDFPTPSKTPRAPRIRNYGKSGVAGSSGGGSRGGRSAGGWGGEGGGEVE
;
A
#
# COMPACT_ATOMS: atom_id res chain seq x y z
N VAL A 1 8.45 6.64 6.03
CA VAL A 1 8.63 8.00 6.61
C VAL A 1 9.57 8.79 5.71
N ASN A 2 9.49 10.11 5.68
CA ASN A 2 10.47 10.97 5.00
C ASN A 2 11.26 11.76 6.04
N LEU A 3 12.58 11.56 6.10
CA LEU A 3 13.46 12.30 7.01
C LEU A 3 13.87 13.63 6.35
N VAL A 4 14.12 14.66 7.16
CA VAL A 4 14.48 16.00 6.67
C VAL A 4 15.95 16.03 6.21
N GLU A 5 16.84 15.48 7.03
CA GLU A 5 18.28 15.47 6.75
C GLU A 5 18.79 14.05 6.46
N PRO A 6 19.53 13.83 5.36
CA PRO A 6 20.13 12.53 5.05
C PRO A 6 21.08 12.01 6.14
N SER A 7 21.75 12.91 6.87
CA SER A 7 22.63 12.62 8.00
C SER A 7 21.94 11.85 9.13
N THR A 8 20.61 11.94 9.24
CA THR A 8 19.83 11.24 10.26
C THR A 8 19.55 9.78 9.92
N VAL A 9 19.70 9.39 8.65
CA VAL A 9 19.39 8.04 8.17
C VAL A 9 20.15 6.95 8.92
N PRO A 10 21.49 7.02 9.11
CA PRO A 10 22.23 5.95 9.77
C PRO A 10 21.76 5.70 11.20
N ARG A 11 21.49 6.78 11.96
CA ARG A 11 20.96 6.69 13.33
C ARG A 11 19.55 6.10 13.34
N PHE A 12 18.70 6.51 12.40
CA PHE A 12 17.36 5.95 12.26
C PHE A 12 17.43 4.44 11.95
N TRP A 13 18.26 4.05 10.98
CA TRP A 13 18.41 2.65 10.57
C TRP A 13 18.89 1.78 11.73
N SER A 14 19.95 2.20 12.42
CA SER A 14 20.51 1.49 13.57
C SER A 14 19.54 1.33 14.73
N ALA A 15 18.58 2.25 14.89
CA ALA A 15 17.63 2.20 15.99
C ALA A 15 16.41 1.30 15.69
N PHE A 16 15.97 1.25 14.42
CA PHE A 16 14.71 0.63 14.06
C PHE A 16 14.87 -0.70 13.31
N ASP A 17 15.91 -0.89 12.51
CA ASP A 17 16.08 -2.14 11.77
C ASP A 17 16.44 -3.28 12.74
N GLY A 18 15.66 -4.36 12.74
CA GLY A 18 15.77 -5.43 13.72
C GLY A 18 15.04 -5.16 15.05
N PHE A 19 14.36 -4.02 15.23
CA PHE A 19 13.68 -3.71 16.49
C PHE A 19 12.53 -4.70 16.76
N CYS A 20 12.53 -5.31 17.94
CA CYS A 20 11.50 -6.27 18.37
C CYS A 20 10.99 -6.04 19.80
N LYS A 21 11.45 -4.97 20.47
CA LYS A 21 11.11 -4.66 21.88
C LYS A 21 9.81 -3.86 21.99
N TRP A 22 8.73 -4.40 21.43
CA TRP A 22 7.42 -3.75 21.44
C TRP A 22 6.79 -3.75 22.84
N VAL A 23 6.00 -2.72 23.14
CA VAL A 23 5.23 -2.63 24.40
C VAL A 23 4.23 -3.77 24.51
N LEU A 24 3.62 -4.16 23.38
CA LEU A 24 2.71 -5.30 23.32
C LEU A 24 3.49 -6.57 22.95
N PRO A 25 3.18 -7.73 23.58
CA PRO A 25 3.78 -9.01 23.21
C PRO A 25 3.58 -9.30 21.72
N SER A 26 4.66 -9.26 20.94
CA SER A 26 4.61 -9.49 19.50
C SER A 26 5.87 -10.17 19.01
N LYS A 27 5.72 -11.12 18.08
CA LYS A 27 6.83 -11.78 17.38
C LYS A 27 7.33 -10.96 16.17
N LYS A 28 6.71 -9.82 15.86
CA LYS A 28 7.09 -9.00 14.70
C LYS A 28 8.45 -8.35 14.94
N VAL A 29 9.26 -8.29 13.89
CA VAL A 29 10.55 -7.57 13.88
C VAL A 29 10.43 -6.42 12.88
N CYS A 30 10.83 -5.21 13.29
CA CYS A 30 10.85 -4.06 12.40
C CYS A 30 11.95 -4.23 11.36
N SER A 31 11.64 -3.87 10.11
CA SER A 31 12.63 -3.79 9.05
C SER A 31 12.56 -2.39 8.44
N VAL A 32 13.72 -1.82 8.17
CA VAL A 32 13.87 -0.53 7.50
C VAL A 32 14.38 -0.77 6.09
N THR A 33 13.73 -0.16 5.11
CA THR A 33 14.14 -0.18 3.70
C THR A 33 13.94 1.21 3.10
N TRP A 34 14.61 1.47 1.98
CA TRP A 34 14.36 2.69 1.21
C TRP A 34 12.95 2.68 0.63
N SER A 35 12.31 3.85 0.60
CA SER A 35 10.98 4.02 0.01
C SER A 35 11.06 3.90 -1.51
N GLY A 36 10.26 3.01 -2.09
CA GLY A 36 10.09 2.85 -3.54
C GLY A 36 8.62 2.63 -3.90
N PRO A 37 8.12 3.16 -5.04
CA PRO A 37 8.85 3.92 -6.07
C PRO A 37 8.94 5.43 -5.82
N HIS A 38 8.38 5.95 -4.71
CA HIS A 38 8.35 7.39 -4.43
C HIS A 38 9.28 7.73 -3.28
N GLN A 39 10.06 8.79 -3.45
CA GLN A 39 10.98 9.30 -2.45
C GLN A 39 10.92 10.83 -2.38
N GLY A 40 11.12 11.37 -1.18
CA GLY A 40 11.04 12.81 -0.93
C GLY A 40 9.64 13.29 -0.51
N ARG A 41 9.59 14.47 0.13
CA ARG A 41 8.36 15.06 0.68
C ARG A 41 7.30 15.32 -0.41
N ASP A 42 7.67 15.96 -1.50
CA ASP A 42 6.71 16.41 -2.51
C ASP A 42 6.11 15.24 -3.30
N ALA A 43 6.91 14.21 -3.59
CA ALA A 43 6.43 12.98 -4.22
C ALA A 43 5.39 12.26 -3.34
N HIS A 44 5.59 12.24 -2.01
CA HIS A 44 4.60 11.69 -1.09
C HIS A 44 3.35 12.56 -1.00
N ILE A 45 3.48 13.89 -0.99
CA ILE A 45 2.34 14.82 -1.01
C ILE A 45 1.48 14.56 -2.24
N GLU A 46 2.08 14.50 -3.44
CA GLU A 46 1.34 14.27 -4.68
C GLU A 46 0.65 12.90 -4.71
N ARG A 47 1.32 11.86 -4.20
CA ARG A 47 0.74 10.52 -4.08
C ARG A 47 -0.52 10.51 -3.21
N TYR A 48 -0.51 11.24 -2.10
CA TYR A 48 -1.56 11.13 -1.09
C TYR A 48 -2.64 12.19 -1.21
N ARG A 49 -2.38 13.40 -1.73
CA ARG A 49 -3.37 14.51 -1.77
C ARG A 49 -4.69 14.13 -2.45
N ASN A 50 -4.63 13.26 -3.47
CA ASN A 50 -5.79 12.79 -4.24
C ASN A 50 -6.19 11.33 -3.92
N SER A 51 -5.53 10.71 -2.94
CA SER A 51 -5.77 9.32 -2.54
C SER A 51 -7.06 9.21 -1.73
N PRO A 52 -7.83 8.11 -1.84
CA PRO A 52 -9.01 7.87 -1.01
C PRO A 52 -8.79 8.01 0.50
N VAL A 53 -7.54 7.84 0.98
CA VAL A 53 -7.20 8.04 2.38
C VAL A 53 -7.39 9.49 2.85
N MET A 54 -7.39 10.46 1.93
CA MET A 54 -7.66 11.88 2.22
C MET A 54 -9.15 12.24 2.17
N HIS A 55 -10.05 11.27 1.94
CA HIS A 55 -11.49 11.51 1.91
C HIS A 55 -11.99 12.17 3.20
N SER A 56 -12.93 13.12 3.08
CA SER A 56 -13.45 13.92 4.20
C SER A 56 -14.08 13.08 5.31
N GLY A 57 -14.73 11.97 4.96
CA GLY A 57 -15.34 11.04 5.92
C GLY A 57 -14.33 10.18 6.71
N LEU A 58 -13.03 10.27 6.43
CA LEU A 58 -12.02 9.59 7.24
C LEU A 58 -11.56 10.48 8.40
N PRO A 59 -11.41 9.91 9.62
CA PRO A 59 -10.79 10.61 10.74
C PRO A 59 -9.37 11.07 10.42
N ASP A 60 -8.97 12.19 11.00
CA ASP A 60 -7.67 12.81 10.73
C ASP A 60 -6.47 11.90 11.10
N HIS A 61 -6.58 11.10 12.15
CA HIS A 61 -5.51 10.17 12.56
C HIS A 61 -5.28 9.01 11.57
N CYS A 62 -6.21 8.78 10.64
CA CYS A 62 -6.03 7.82 9.55
C CYS A 62 -5.35 8.45 8.31
N LYS A 63 -5.23 9.78 8.26
CA LYS A 63 -4.67 10.51 7.13
C LYS A 63 -3.15 10.64 7.27
N PRO A 64 -2.40 10.65 6.15
CA PRO A 64 -0.99 11.03 6.16
C PRO A 64 -0.81 12.41 6.81
N ALA A 65 0.26 12.55 7.60
CA ALA A 65 0.63 13.81 8.23
C ALA A 65 1.87 14.40 7.56
N VAL A 66 1.86 15.73 7.38
CA VAL A 66 3.02 16.50 6.94
C VAL A 66 3.45 17.39 8.10
N PHE A 67 4.75 17.59 8.24
CA PHE A 67 5.33 18.40 9.28
C PHE A 67 6.24 19.46 8.67
N GLU A 68 6.28 20.62 9.31
CA GLU A 68 7.19 21.72 9.01
C GLU A 68 7.73 22.25 10.33
N ASN A 69 9.06 22.32 10.47
CA ASN A 69 9.74 22.74 11.70
C ASN A 69 9.22 22.00 12.96
N GLY A 70 9.00 20.69 12.84
CA GLY A 70 8.50 19.84 13.92
C GLY A 70 7.02 19.99 14.26
N LYS A 71 6.29 20.90 13.60
CA LYS A 71 4.85 21.10 13.79
C LYS A 71 4.08 20.40 12.68
N ARG A 72 3.01 19.69 13.04
CA ARG A 72 2.08 19.15 12.04
C ARG A 72 1.38 20.31 11.36
N ILE A 73 1.35 20.28 10.03
CA ILE A 73 0.62 21.24 9.21
C ILE A 73 -0.54 20.54 8.50
N ASP A 74 -1.49 21.33 8.03
CA ASP A 74 -2.55 20.82 7.17
C ASP A 74 -1.96 20.18 5.91
N PHE A 75 -2.56 19.09 5.48
CA PHE A 75 -2.14 18.44 4.25
C PHE A 75 -2.45 19.38 3.07
N PRO A 76 -1.52 19.57 2.11
CA PRO A 76 -1.75 20.44 0.97
C PRO A 76 -3.06 20.10 0.24
N THR A 77 -3.81 21.13 -0.14
CA THR A 77 -5.16 20.99 -0.68
C THR A 77 -5.20 19.99 -1.84
N PRO A 78 -6.15 19.04 -1.86
CA PRO A 78 -6.34 18.12 -2.98
C PRO A 78 -6.55 18.89 -4.29
N SER A 79 -6.00 18.41 -5.40
CA SER A 79 -6.34 18.97 -6.72
C SER A 79 -7.65 18.42 -7.26
N LYS A 80 -8.17 17.34 -6.65
CA LYS A 80 -9.46 16.71 -6.95
C LYS A 80 -10.07 16.20 -5.66
N THR A 81 -11.40 16.12 -5.58
CA THR A 81 -12.08 15.49 -4.44
C THR A 81 -11.77 13.98 -4.41
N PRO A 82 -11.09 13.46 -3.37
CA PRO A 82 -10.82 12.03 -3.28
C PRO A 82 -12.13 11.24 -3.17
N ARG A 83 -12.20 10.06 -3.80
CA ARG A 83 -13.35 9.15 -3.62
C ARG A 83 -13.28 8.47 -2.26
N ALA A 84 -14.43 8.05 -1.72
CA ALA A 84 -14.46 7.27 -0.49
C ALA A 84 -13.65 5.95 -0.63
N PRO A 85 -12.93 5.51 0.42
CA PRO A 85 -12.25 4.22 0.42
C PRO A 85 -13.23 3.07 0.13
N ARG A 86 -12.79 2.11 -0.70
CA ARG A 86 -13.58 0.92 -0.98
C ARG A 86 -13.49 -0.04 0.21
N ILE A 87 -14.62 -0.36 0.84
CA ILE A 87 -14.70 -1.43 1.82
C ILE A 87 -14.46 -2.74 1.08
N ARG A 88 -13.36 -3.44 1.40
CA ARG A 88 -13.15 -4.82 0.93
C ARG A 88 -14.00 -5.73 1.80
N ASN A 89 -15.04 -6.33 1.22
CA ASN A 89 -15.79 -7.40 1.87
C ASN A 89 -14.84 -8.60 2.02
N TYR A 90 -14.26 -8.77 3.21
CA TYR A 90 -13.66 -10.05 3.60
C TYR A 90 -14.82 -11.03 3.80
N GLY A 91 -15.22 -11.70 2.71
CA GLY A 91 -16.22 -12.76 2.74
C GLY A 91 -15.80 -13.83 3.75
N LYS A 92 -16.72 -14.20 4.63
CA LYS A 92 -16.60 -15.34 5.55
C LYS A 92 -16.30 -16.61 4.75
N SER A 93 -15.04 -17.02 4.64
CA SER A 93 -14.70 -18.40 4.26
C SER A 93 -14.61 -19.24 5.54
N GLY A 94 -15.77 -19.54 6.10
CA GLY A 94 -15.93 -20.57 7.12
C GLY A 94 -16.26 -21.90 6.44
N VAL A 95 -15.59 -22.95 6.88
CA VAL A 95 -15.76 -24.36 6.50
C VAL A 95 -17.20 -24.84 6.75
N ALA A 96 -17.84 -25.47 5.76
CA ALA A 96 -18.84 -26.53 5.94
C ALA A 96 -19.01 -27.32 4.62
N GLY A 97 -18.97 -28.65 4.70
CA GLY A 97 -18.97 -29.56 3.56
C GLY A 97 -20.33 -29.86 2.93
N SER A 98 -20.23 -30.39 1.70
CA SER A 98 -21.10 -31.30 0.94
C SER A 98 -22.63 -31.12 0.95
N SER A 99 -23.21 -30.79 -0.22
CA SER A 99 -23.98 -31.73 -1.07
C SER A 99 -24.79 -31.03 -2.18
N GLY A 100 -24.76 -31.62 -3.39
CA GLY A 100 -25.71 -31.45 -4.52
C GLY A 100 -25.71 -30.09 -5.23
N GLY A 101 -25.64 -29.94 -6.55
CA GLY A 101 -25.84 -30.82 -7.69
C GLY A 101 -26.49 -29.98 -8.81
N GLY A 102 -25.99 -30.04 -10.05
CA GLY A 102 -26.77 -29.70 -11.24
C GLY A 102 -26.31 -28.52 -12.12
N SER A 103 -25.52 -28.87 -13.14
CA SER A 103 -25.74 -28.58 -14.57
C SER A 103 -25.58 -27.18 -15.20
N ARG A 104 -24.54 -27.13 -16.06
CA ARG A 104 -24.56 -26.83 -17.53
C ARG A 104 -24.23 -25.41 -18.04
N GLY A 105 -23.37 -25.42 -19.06
CA GLY A 105 -23.12 -24.35 -20.03
C GLY A 105 -21.85 -23.55 -19.74
N GLY A 106 -20.81 -23.48 -20.57
CA GLY A 106 -20.57 -23.97 -21.92
C GLY A 106 -19.08 -23.81 -22.20
N ARG A 107 -18.52 -24.72 -22.98
CA ARG A 107 -17.12 -24.71 -23.42
C ARG A 107 -16.95 -23.59 -24.46
N SER A 108 -15.88 -22.82 -24.35
CA SER A 108 -15.23 -22.28 -25.54
C SER A 108 -13.73 -22.30 -25.35
N ALA A 109 -13.08 -23.04 -26.23
CA ALA A 109 -11.65 -23.25 -26.31
C ALA A 109 -10.99 -22.06 -27.01
N GLY A 110 -9.91 -21.55 -26.44
CA GLY A 110 -8.97 -20.67 -27.13
C GLY A 110 -7.57 -21.24 -26.91
N GLY A 111 -7.14 -22.10 -27.84
CA GLY A 111 -5.80 -22.65 -27.86
C GLY A 111 -4.77 -21.59 -28.18
N TRP A 112 -3.66 -21.61 -27.46
CA TRP A 112 -2.45 -20.88 -27.82
C TRP A 112 -1.52 -21.87 -28.53
N GLY A 113 -1.39 -21.71 -29.83
CA GLY A 113 -0.43 -22.41 -30.67
C GLY A 113 0.11 -21.44 -31.72
N GLY A 114 1.42 -21.46 -31.94
CA GLY A 114 2.08 -20.68 -32.98
C GLY A 114 3.55 -20.44 -32.72
N GLU A 115 4.37 -21.45 -33.00
CA GLU A 115 5.82 -21.34 -33.26
C GLU A 115 6.10 -20.61 -34.58
N GLY A 116 7.33 -20.12 -34.72
CA GLY A 116 7.96 -19.60 -35.95
C GLY A 116 8.83 -18.38 -35.59
N GLY A 117 10.16 -18.41 -35.57
CA GLY A 117 11.10 -19.03 -36.50
C GLY A 117 11.53 -17.96 -37.52
N GLY A 118 12.78 -17.49 -37.48
CA GLY A 118 13.28 -16.49 -38.43
C GLY A 118 14.62 -15.85 -38.04
N GLU A 119 15.70 -16.53 -38.39
CA GLU A 119 17.07 -16.06 -38.55
C GLU A 119 17.21 -15.08 -39.74
N VAL A 120 18.28 -14.26 -39.72
CA VAL A 120 18.96 -13.38 -40.73
C VAL A 120 19.06 -11.94 -40.22
N GLU A 121 20.19 -11.22 -40.21
CA GLU A 121 21.58 -11.36 -40.69
C GLU A 121 22.49 -10.63 -39.69
#